data_AF-A0A1M4ZK77-F1
#
_entry.id   AF-A0A1M4ZK77-F1
#
_cell.length_a   1.000
_cell.length_b   1.000
_cell.length_c   1.000
_cell.angle_alpha   90.00
_cell.angle_beta   90.00
_cell.angle_gamma   90.00
#
_symmetry.space_group_name_H-M   'P 1'
#
loop_
_entity.id
_entity.type
_entity.pdbx_description
1 polymer ?
#
loop_
_entity_poly.entity_id
_entity_poly.type
_entity_poly.pdbx_seq_one_letter_code
_entity_poly.pdbx_strand_id
1 'polypeptide(L)'
;MKKSMLITLITIYVLALGIGLSIGKLYARNRFNNAMAEQINDVNKRDNKMQEIPNKNVDLIDKNKQENDSIKKENEIPKSEEKDKLIQQKEQTKAVDSQKTTEAELINKKRTIGFYKSKGKKVAYLTFDDGPSKDVTPKVLDILKENDIKATFFVLGSMAKANPELLKKIYEDGHAIANHSYSHSYKKIYSSEEAMIKEIKDTESIIKSILGDEYDNRFFRFPGGSGGRPIEIKEAIVKNGYTYIDWNCLTGDAEGKMMSAEGQYERFLQTSKNKNSLVILMHDGRGKHTTPDVLKKVIEHLKNRGYQFEVIK
;
A
#
# COMPACT_ATOMS: atom_id res chain seq x y z
N MET A 1 23.43 -43.19 26.51
CA MET A 1 24.11 -42.20 25.64
C MET A 1 23.31 -41.78 24.39
N LYS A 2 22.64 -42.67 23.64
CA LYS A 2 21.97 -42.31 22.36
C LYS A 2 20.78 -41.33 22.46
N LYS A 3 19.98 -41.34 23.54
CA LYS A 3 18.83 -40.42 23.72
C LYS A 3 19.25 -38.97 24.03
N SER A 4 20.39 -38.78 24.68
CA SER A 4 20.90 -37.44 25.03
C SER A 4 21.46 -36.70 23.80
N MET A 5 22.16 -37.40 22.90
CA MET A 5 22.63 -36.80 21.64
C MET A 5 21.50 -36.36 20.70
N LEU A 6 20.39 -37.11 20.66
CA LEU A 6 19.26 -36.81 19.78
C LEU A 6 18.53 -35.53 20.20
N ILE A 7 18.40 -35.30 21.51
CA ILE A 7 17.75 -34.09 22.04
C ILE A 7 18.60 -32.85 21.72
N THR A 8 19.92 -32.92 21.87
CA THR A 8 20.85 -31.81 21.57
C THR A 8 20.86 -31.44 20.09
N LEU A 9 20.77 -32.42 19.18
CA LEU A 9 20.68 -32.17 17.74
C LEU A 9 19.38 -31.47 17.34
N ILE A 10 18.26 -31.84 17.98
CA ILE A 10 16.95 -31.20 17.72
C ILE A 10 16.94 -29.76 18.22
N THR A 11 17.50 -29.46 19.40
CA THR A 11 17.58 -28.07 19.90
C THR A 11 18.47 -27.19 19.05
N ILE A 12 19.61 -27.69 18.57
CA ILE A 12 20.48 -26.94 17.65
C ILE A 12 19.75 -26.65 16.32
N TYR A 13 19.01 -27.62 15.79
CA TYR A 13 18.25 -27.46 14.54
C TYR A 13 17.10 -26.44 14.67
N VAL A 14 16.37 -26.45 15.79
CA VAL A 14 15.29 -25.49 16.05
C VAL A 14 15.83 -24.06 16.23
N LEU A 15 16.99 -23.91 16.90
CA LEU A 15 17.66 -22.62 17.05
C LEU A 15 18.18 -22.08 15.70
N ALA A 16 18.75 -22.95 14.85
CA ALA A 16 19.22 -22.57 13.52
C ALA A 16 18.07 -22.11 12.61
N LEU A 17 16.91 -22.78 12.66
CA LEU A 17 15.71 -22.37 11.91
C LEU A 17 15.15 -21.03 12.40
N GLY A 18 15.13 -20.79 13.72
CA GLY A 18 14.65 -19.53 14.30
C GLY A 18 15.51 -18.32 13.90
N ILE A 19 16.83 -18.51 13.84
CA ILE A 19 17.78 -17.48 13.39
C ILE A 19 17.64 -17.21 11.89
N GLY A 20 17.53 -18.27 11.06
CA GLY A 20 17.33 -18.14 9.62
C GLY A 20 16.05 -17.38 9.24
N LEU A 21 14.93 -17.66 9.93
CA LEU A 21 13.66 -16.93 9.73
C LEU A 21 13.74 -15.46 10.14
N SER A 22 14.52 -15.14 11.18
CA SER A 22 14.69 -13.78 11.68
C SER A 22 15.57 -12.94 10.76
N ILE A 23 16.66 -13.52 10.24
CA ILE A 23 17.54 -12.87 9.25
C ILE A 23 16.78 -12.66 7.94
N GLY A 24 15.98 -13.64 7.49
CA GLY A 24 15.14 -13.50 6.31
C GLY A 24 14.12 -12.36 6.40
N LYS A 25 13.48 -12.18 7.57
CA LYS A 25 12.59 -11.03 7.82
C LYS A 25 13.31 -9.69 7.82
N LEU A 26 14.52 -9.63 8.38
CA LEU A 26 15.31 -8.40 8.42
C LEU A 26 15.78 -7.99 7.01
N TYR A 27 16.23 -8.96 6.20
CA TYR A 27 16.60 -8.73 4.80
C TYR A 27 15.41 -8.25 3.96
N ALA A 28 14.23 -8.86 4.14
CA ALA A 28 13.00 -8.43 3.46
C ALA A 28 12.60 -7.00 3.86
N ARG A 29 12.75 -6.63 5.15
CA ARG A 29 12.42 -5.28 5.64
C ARG A 29 13.38 -4.22 5.12
N ASN A 30 14.69 -4.50 5.09
CA ASN A 30 15.66 -3.57 4.52
C ASN A 30 15.48 -3.39 3.01
N ARG A 31 15.16 -4.48 2.29
CA ARG A 31 14.82 -4.39 0.85
C ARG A 31 13.58 -3.55 0.60
N PHE A 32 12.55 -3.67 1.44
CA PHE A 32 11.33 -2.87 1.34
C PHE A 32 11.60 -1.38 1.62
N ASN A 33 12.37 -1.06 2.67
CA ASN A 33 12.73 0.31 3.00
C ASN A 33 13.58 0.97 1.91
N ASN A 34 14.52 0.23 1.30
CA ASN A 34 15.33 0.74 0.20
C ASN A 34 14.50 0.97 -1.06
N ALA A 35 13.55 0.09 -1.37
CA ALA A 35 12.63 0.28 -2.49
C ALA A 35 11.70 1.50 -2.30
N MET A 36 11.25 1.76 -1.07
CA MET A 36 10.50 2.97 -0.72
C MET A 36 11.34 4.24 -0.87
N ALA A 37 12.59 4.22 -0.43
CA ALA A 37 13.51 5.35 -0.58
C ALA A 37 13.81 5.67 -2.06
N GLU A 38 13.96 4.63 -2.90
CA GLU A 38 14.12 4.81 -4.35
C GLU A 38 12.85 5.39 -5.01
N GLN A 39 11.66 4.94 -4.60
CA GLN A 39 10.40 5.50 -5.12
C GLN A 39 10.17 6.95 -4.70
N ILE A 40 10.54 7.34 -3.47
CA ILE A 40 10.47 8.74 -3.02
C ILE A 40 11.41 9.62 -3.87
N ASN A 41 12.60 9.13 -4.18
CA ASN A 41 13.57 9.86 -5.00
C ASN A 41 13.14 9.97 -6.48
N ASP A 42 12.51 8.93 -7.04
CA ASP A 42 12.08 8.94 -8.44
C ASP A 42 10.81 9.79 -8.66
N VAL A 43 9.95 9.92 -7.65
CA VAL A 43 8.81 10.87 -7.65
C VAL A 43 9.31 12.32 -7.58
N ASN A 44 10.26 12.62 -6.68
CA ASN A 44 10.87 13.95 -6.59
C ASN A 44 11.59 14.39 -7.88
N LYS A 45 12.08 13.43 -8.67
CA LYS A 45 12.77 13.71 -9.95
C LYS A 45 11.81 13.97 -11.11
N ARG A 46 10.58 13.45 -11.05
CA ARG A 46 9.55 13.66 -12.09
C ARG A 46 8.82 14.99 -11.92
N ASP A 47 8.62 15.45 -10.68
CA ASP A 47 8.00 16.75 -10.40
C ASP A 47 8.90 17.95 -10.79
N ASN A 48 10.22 17.76 -10.84
CA ASN A 48 11.18 18.79 -11.25
C ASN A 48 11.41 18.89 -12.77
N LYS A 49 10.72 18.11 -13.62
CA LYS A 49 10.93 18.12 -15.09
C LYS A 49 9.84 18.82 -15.88
N MET A 50 8.97 19.61 -15.23
CA MET A 50 7.90 20.33 -15.89
C MET A 50 7.84 21.80 -15.46
N GLN A 51 8.96 22.50 -15.58
CA GLN A 51 9.06 23.96 -15.67
C GLN A 51 10.45 24.31 -16.20
N GLU A 52 10.57 24.64 -17.49
CA GLU A 52 11.61 25.55 -18.00
C GLU A 52 11.29 25.97 -19.44
N ILE A 53 10.93 27.25 -19.60
CA ILE A 53 10.99 28.05 -20.84
C ILE A 53 12.18 29.00 -20.63
N PRO A 54 13.02 29.27 -21.64
CA PRO A 54 14.42 29.58 -21.43
C PRO A 54 14.65 31.07 -21.16
N ASN A 55 15.66 31.39 -20.34
CA ASN A 55 16.27 32.71 -20.39
C ASN A 55 17.80 32.61 -20.48
N LYS A 56 18.34 33.31 -21.47
CA LYS A 56 19.77 33.45 -21.78
C LYS A 56 20.43 34.46 -20.84
N ASN A 57 21.70 34.18 -20.51
CA ASN A 57 22.85 35.08 -20.21
C ASN A 57 23.74 34.34 -19.20
N VAL A 58 24.74 33.55 -19.64
CA VAL A 58 26.12 33.91 -20.02
C VAL A 58 27.00 34.27 -18.81
N ASP A 59 28.03 33.44 -18.63
CA ASP A 59 29.33 33.56 -17.96
C ASP A 59 29.41 33.68 -16.43
N LEU A 60 30.04 32.68 -15.78
CA LEU A 60 31.46 32.73 -15.41
C LEU A 60 31.97 31.37 -14.89
N ILE A 61 33.26 31.16 -15.11
CA ILE A 61 34.01 29.90 -15.23
C ILE A 61 34.80 29.56 -13.95
N ASP A 62 35.03 28.26 -13.75
CA ASP A 62 36.07 27.55 -12.97
C ASP A 62 36.27 27.82 -11.46
N LYS A 63 36.31 26.74 -10.66
CA LYS A 63 37.57 26.05 -10.29
C LYS A 63 37.39 24.89 -9.28
N ASN A 64 38.27 23.91 -9.46
CA ASN A 64 38.83 22.99 -8.47
C ASN A 64 38.10 21.66 -8.17
N LYS A 65 38.40 20.72 -9.07
CA LYS A 65 38.50 19.28 -8.86
C LYS A 65 39.99 18.94 -8.75
N GLN A 66 40.49 18.58 -7.57
CA GLN A 66 41.68 17.74 -7.31
C GLN A 66 42.15 17.94 -5.86
N GLU A 67 42.00 16.91 -5.03
CA GLU A 67 43.01 16.50 -4.05
C GLU A 67 42.57 15.17 -3.42
N ASN A 68 43.03 14.07 -4.03
CA ASN A 68 43.16 12.77 -3.41
C ASN A 68 44.65 12.42 -3.50
N ASP A 69 45.33 12.37 -2.36
CA ASP A 69 46.25 11.30 -1.95
C ASP A 69 47.24 11.81 -0.90
N SER A 70 47.59 10.91 0.03
CA SER A 70 48.46 11.06 1.22
C SER A 70 47.67 11.51 2.46
N ILE A 71 47.51 10.75 3.54
CA ILE A 71 48.50 9.96 4.30
C ILE A 71 47.78 8.85 5.09
N LYS A 72 48.25 7.60 4.95
CA LYS A 72 48.04 6.51 5.91
C LYS A 72 49.04 6.65 7.05
N LYS A 73 48.59 6.56 8.32
CA LYS A 73 49.12 5.63 9.35
C LYS A 73 48.43 5.81 10.72
N GLU A 74 48.03 4.65 11.26
CA GLU A 74 47.91 4.22 12.67
C GLU A 74 47.09 5.05 13.67
N ASN A 75 46.02 4.42 14.19
CA ASN A 75 45.77 4.24 15.62
C ASN A 75 44.63 3.21 15.84
N GLU A 76 44.96 2.06 16.43
CA GLU A 76 43.99 1.08 16.95
C GLU A 76 43.43 1.58 18.29
N ILE A 77 42.10 1.62 18.43
CA ILE A 77 41.39 1.97 19.68
C ILE A 77 40.56 0.74 20.14
N PRO A 78 40.49 0.43 21.46
CA PRO A 78 40.02 -0.87 21.95
C PRO A 78 38.49 -1.08 21.89
N LYS A 79 38.08 -2.32 21.56
CA LYS A 79 36.69 -2.82 21.38
C LYS A 79 35.77 -2.80 22.63
N SER A 80 36.11 -2.11 23.72
CA SER A 80 35.31 -2.10 24.96
C SER A 80 34.31 -0.94 25.06
N GLU A 81 34.59 0.22 24.47
CA GLU A 81 33.68 1.39 24.56
C GLU A 81 32.50 1.34 23.58
N GLU A 82 32.60 0.51 22.53
CA GLU A 82 31.54 0.34 21.53
C GLU A 82 30.40 -0.55 22.06
N LYS A 83 30.68 -1.44 23.03
CA LYS A 83 29.69 -2.34 23.64
C LYS A 83 28.77 -1.61 24.61
N ASP A 84 29.28 -0.66 25.39
CA ASP A 84 28.49 0.10 26.37
C ASP A 84 27.58 1.13 25.68
N LYS A 85 28.03 1.72 24.56
CA LYS A 85 27.16 2.52 23.67
C LYS A 85 26.09 1.67 22.99
N LEU A 86 26.38 0.40 22.66
CA LEU A 86 25.40 -0.54 22.09
C LEU A 86 24.35 -0.98 23.11
N ILE A 87 24.69 -1.01 24.41
CA ILE A 87 23.77 -1.38 25.50
C ILE A 87 22.84 -0.19 25.83
N GLN A 88 23.36 1.04 25.90
CA GLN A 88 22.52 2.25 26.02
C GLN A 88 21.62 2.46 24.79
N GLN A 89 22.11 2.20 23.56
CA GLN A 89 21.26 2.21 22.37
C GLN A 89 20.23 1.07 22.36
N LYS A 90 20.53 -0.10 22.96
CA LYS A 90 19.57 -1.21 23.12
C LYS A 90 18.50 -0.95 24.18
N GLU A 91 18.79 -0.15 25.19
CA GLU A 91 17.81 0.29 26.18
C GLU A 91 16.94 1.44 25.66
N GLN A 92 17.50 2.35 24.83
CA GLN A 92 16.70 3.35 24.10
C GLN A 92 15.87 2.75 22.94
N THR A 93 16.31 1.67 22.29
CA THR A 93 15.53 1.00 21.22
C THR A 93 14.49 0.01 21.71
N LYS A 94 14.46 -0.31 23.02
CA LYS A 94 13.34 -1.04 23.65
C LYS A 94 12.16 -0.15 24.04
N ALA A 95 12.28 1.18 23.91
CA ALA A 95 11.25 2.14 24.29
C ALA A 95 10.39 2.67 23.11
N VAL A 96 10.55 2.17 21.89
CA VAL A 96 9.85 2.72 20.69
C VAL A 96 8.65 1.87 20.20
N ASP A 97 8.37 0.70 20.79
CA ASP A 97 7.27 -0.18 20.33
C ASP A 97 6.08 -0.29 21.30
N SER A 98 5.74 0.81 21.97
CA SER A 98 4.44 0.96 22.64
C SER A 98 3.79 2.28 22.27
N GLN A 99 3.58 2.52 20.96
CA GLN A 99 2.57 3.49 20.57
C GLN A 99 1.23 3.00 21.11
N LYS A 100 0.73 3.70 22.12
CA LYS A 100 -0.59 3.53 22.68
C LYS A 100 -1.58 3.76 21.53
N THR A 101 -2.17 2.68 21.01
CA THR A 101 -3.17 2.74 19.93
C THR A 101 -4.26 3.73 20.32
N THR A 102 -4.55 4.70 19.46
CA THR A 102 -5.51 5.74 19.78
C THR A 102 -6.93 5.19 19.76
N GLU A 103 -7.87 5.88 20.40
CA GLU A 103 -9.28 5.48 20.38
C GLU A 103 -9.81 5.38 18.95
N ALA A 104 -9.44 6.33 18.09
CA ALA A 104 -9.80 6.32 16.68
C ALA A 104 -9.26 5.08 15.94
N GLU A 105 -8.00 4.69 16.17
CA GLU A 105 -7.44 3.47 15.57
C GLU A 105 -8.13 2.20 16.09
N LEU A 106 -8.51 2.15 17.36
CA LEU A 106 -9.30 1.04 17.93
C LEU A 106 -10.69 0.97 17.30
N ILE A 107 -11.36 2.12 17.13
CA ILE A 107 -12.66 2.22 16.45
C ILE A 107 -12.52 1.72 15.00
N ASN A 108 -11.53 2.21 14.25
CA ASN A 108 -11.33 1.80 12.87
C ASN A 108 -11.01 0.30 12.76
N LYS A 109 -10.18 -0.23 13.65
CA LYS A 109 -9.88 -1.67 13.72
C LYS A 109 -11.15 -2.48 14.01
N LYS A 110 -12.01 -2.02 14.92
CA LYS A 110 -13.30 -2.69 15.21
C LYS A 110 -14.21 -2.69 13.99
N ARG A 111 -14.26 -1.59 13.23
CA ARG A 111 -15.06 -1.49 11.99
C ARG A 111 -14.51 -2.36 10.85
N THR A 112 -13.20 -2.59 10.80
CA THR A 112 -12.56 -3.27 9.66
C THR A 112 -12.22 -4.76 9.90
N ILE A 113 -12.24 -5.25 11.14
CA ILE A 113 -11.76 -6.59 11.47
C ILE A 113 -12.48 -7.71 10.70
N GLY A 114 -13.77 -7.53 10.38
CA GLY A 114 -14.57 -8.50 9.62
C GLY A 114 -14.06 -8.73 8.19
N PHE A 115 -13.53 -7.69 7.54
CA PHE A 115 -12.97 -7.79 6.18
C PHE A 115 -11.67 -8.60 6.15
N TYR A 116 -10.93 -8.64 7.25
CA TYR A 116 -9.65 -9.36 7.34
C TYR A 116 -9.77 -10.73 8.02
N LYS A 117 -10.88 -11.02 8.69
CA LYS A 117 -11.10 -12.26 9.42
C LYS A 117 -12.51 -12.80 9.17
N SER A 118 -12.57 -13.88 8.41
CA SER A 118 -13.79 -14.66 8.22
C SER A 118 -13.69 -15.98 9.00
N LYS A 119 -14.75 -16.31 9.76
CA LYS A 119 -14.89 -17.60 10.44
C LYS A 119 -15.69 -18.55 9.55
N GLY A 120 -15.06 -19.64 9.10
CA GLY A 120 -15.75 -20.73 8.40
C GLY A 120 -16.15 -20.47 6.95
N LYS A 121 -15.96 -19.25 6.42
CA LYS A 121 -16.18 -18.92 5.00
C LYS A 121 -14.92 -18.37 4.36
N LYS A 122 -14.70 -18.67 3.08
CA LYS A 122 -13.67 -18.02 2.27
C LYS A 122 -14.29 -16.84 1.55
N VAL A 123 -13.83 -15.62 1.82
CA VAL A 123 -14.37 -14.37 1.26
C VAL A 123 -13.25 -13.59 0.58
N ALA A 124 -13.55 -13.04 -0.58
CA ALA A 124 -12.64 -12.19 -1.35
C ALA A 124 -13.34 -10.88 -1.70
N TYR A 125 -12.68 -9.77 -1.37
CA TYR A 125 -13.05 -8.42 -1.76
C TYR A 125 -12.07 -7.99 -2.85
N LEU A 126 -12.55 -7.98 -4.11
CA LEU A 126 -11.79 -7.39 -5.21
C LEU A 126 -11.89 -5.87 -5.08
N THR A 127 -10.74 -5.20 -4.99
CA THR A 127 -10.69 -3.75 -4.84
C THR A 127 -9.80 -3.10 -5.89
N PHE A 128 -10.23 -1.97 -6.42
CA PHE A 128 -9.55 -1.23 -7.48
C PHE A 128 -9.34 0.23 -7.06
N ASP A 129 -8.10 0.69 -7.06
CA ASP A 129 -7.73 2.06 -6.73
C ASP A 129 -7.42 2.87 -8.02
N ASP A 130 -7.46 4.21 -7.89
CA ASP A 130 -7.08 5.23 -8.87
C ASP A 130 -8.05 5.51 -10.04
N GLY A 131 -9.04 4.65 -10.27
CA GLY A 131 -10.05 4.85 -11.30
C GLY A 131 -11.11 5.92 -10.98
N PRO A 132 -12.13 6.06 -11.84
CA PRO A 132 -12.31 5.34 -13.10
C PRO A 132 -11.46 5.90 -14.25
N SER A 133 -10.79 5.04 -15.01
CA SER A 133 -10.05 5.36 -16.23
C SER A 133 -10.79 4.87 -17.48
N LYS A 134 -10.61 5.56 -18.62
CA LYS A 134 -11.28 5.19 -19.88
C LYS A 134 -10.71 3.92 -20.51
N ASP A 135 -9.46 3.58 -20.18
CA ASP A 135 -8.66 2.53 -20.82
C ASP A 135 -8.66 1.20 -20.06
N VAL A 136 -8.83 1.22 -18.73
CA VAL A 136 -8.76 0.02 -17.88
C VAL A 136 -10.11 -0.32 -17.24
N THR A 137 -10.83 0.67 -16.67
CA THR A 137 -12.08 0.43 -15.94
C THR A 137 -13.13 -0.34 -16.77
N PRO A 138 -13.40 -0.02 -18.06
CA PRO A 138 -14.38 -0.78 -18.84
C PRO A 138 -14.03 -2.26 -18.96
N LYS A 139 -12.74 -2.58 -19.16
CA LYS A 139 -12.27 -3.98 -19.27
C LYS A 139 -12.42 -4.74 -17.95
N VAL A 140 -12.18 -4.06 -16.82
CA VAL A 140 -12.42 -4.61 -15.49
C VAL A 140 -13.90 -4.90 -15.29
N LEU A 141 -14.78 -3.95 -15.63
CA LEU A 141 -16.23 -4.13 -15.52
C LEU A 141 -16.75 -5.28 -16.37
N ASP A 142 -16.27 -5.42 -17.62
CA ASP A 142 -16.64 -6.52 -18.51
C ASP A 142 -16.29 -7.89 -17.89
N ILE A 143 -15.07 -8.04 -17.37
CA ILE A 143 -14.63 -9.29 -16.72
C ILE A 143 -15.46 -9.60 -15.47
N LEU A 144 -15.75 -8.58 -14.66
CA LEU A 144 -16.57 -8.74 -13.44
C LEU A 144 -18.00 -9.16 -13.81
N LYS A 145 -18.58 -8.55 -14.85
CA LYS A 145 -19.92 -8.87 -15.37
C LYS A 145 -19.98 -10.28 -15.95
N GLU A 146 -19.01 -10.68 -16.77
CA GLU A 146 -18.89 -12.04 -17.32
C GLU A 146 -18.85 -13.12 -16.23
N ASN A 147 -18.37 -12.76 -15.05
CA ASN A 147 -18.21 -13.67 -13.92
C ASN A 147 -19.31 -13.59 -12.86
N ASP A 148 -20.28 -12.69 -13.04
CA ASP A 148 -21.30 -12.30 -12.05
C ASP A 148 -20.70 -11.94 -10.68
N ILE A 149 -19.66 -11.09 -10.69
CA ILE A 149 -18.95 -10.65 -9.49
C ILE A 149 -19.13 -9.14 -9.30
N LYS A 150 -19.37 -8.73 -8.05
CA LYS A 150 -19.30 -7.32 -7.63
C LYS A 150 -17.96 -7.04 -6.93
N ALA A 151 -17.54 -5.79 -6.96
CA ALA A 151 -16.23 -5.34 -6.48
C ALA A 151 -16.35 -3.97 -5.82
N THR A 152 -15.28 -3.49 -5.20
CA THR A 152 -15.21 -2.14 -4.61
C THR A 152 -14.20 -1.28 -5.37
N PHE A 153 -14.61 -0.10 -5.81
CA PHE A 153 -13.74 0.86 -6.50
C PHE A 153 -13.43 2.03 -5.57
N PHE A 154 -12.19 2.18 -5.15
CA PHE A 154 -11.69 3.34 -4.41
C PHE A 154 -11.31 4.42 -5.43
N VAL A 155 -12.25 5.32 -5.71
CA VAL A 155 -12.13 6.26 -6.82
C VAL A 155 -11.45 7.55 -6.40
N LEU A 156 -10.70 8.14 -7.34
CA LEU A 156 -10.23 9.51 -7.21
C LEU A 156 -11.34 10.48 -7.60
N GLY A 157 -11.59 11.50 -6.77
CA GLY A 157 -12.59 12.52 -7.08
C GLY A 157 -12.31 13.25 -8.42
N SER A 158 -11.05 13.50 -8.74
CA SER A 158 -10.65 14.06 -10.04
C SER A 158 -10.97 13.14 -11.23
N MET A 159 -10.81 11.83 -11.07
CA MET A 159 -11.11 10.85 -12.12
C MET A 159 -12.60 10.60 -12.26
N ALA A 160 -13.34 10.58 -11.16
CA ALA A 160 -14.80 10.55 -11.14
C ALA A 160 -15.39 11.77 -11.86
N LYS A 161 -14.89 12.98 -11.55
CA LYS A 161 -15.30 14.22 -12.23
C LYS A 161 -15.00 14.20 -13.72
N ALA A 162 -13.86 13.61 -14.13
CA ALA A 162 -13.48 13.51 -15.53
C ALA A 162 -14.24 12.43 -16.31
N ASN A 163 -14.81 11.43 -15.63
CA ASN A 163 -15.49 10.29 -16.25
C ASN A 163 -16.80 9.94 -15.51
N PRO A 164 -17.76 10.89 -15.43
CA PRO A 164 -18.97 10.71 -14.63
C PRO A 164 -19.82 9.52 -15.11
N GLU A 165 -19.90 9.30 -16.42
CA GLU A 165 -20.63 8.15 -16.99
C GLU A 165 -20.03 6.81 -16.58
N LEU A 166 -18.71 6.70 -16.44
CA LEU A 166 -18.08 5.47 -15.96
C LEU A 166 -18.32 5.26 -14.47
N LEU A 167 -18.31 6.33 -13.67
CA LEU A 167 -18.67 6.23 -12.25
C LEU A 167 -20.12 5.75 -12.10
N LYS A 168 -21.04 6.34 -12.87
CA LYS A 168 -22.45 5.93 -12.89
C LYS A 168 -22.60 4.47 -13.30
N LYS A 169 -21.88 4.04 -14.35
CA LYS A 169 -21.86 2.64 -14.78
C LYS A 169 -21.35 1.68 -13.71
N ILE A 170 -20.26 2.03 -12.99
CA ILE A 170 -19.77 1.23 -11.86
C ILE A 170 -20.89 1.02 -10.83
N TYR A 171 -21.62 2.09 -10.50
CA TYR A 171 -22.72 2.03 -9.54
C TYR A 171 -23.92 1.21 -10.05
N GLU A 172 -24.37 1.47 -11.26
CA GLU A 172 -25.52 0.79 -11.90
C GLU A 172 -25.26 -0.72 -12.10
N ASP A 173 -24.01 -1.11 -12.37
CA ASP A 173 -23.62 -2.52 -12.44
C ASP A 173 -23.57 -3.20 -11.04
N GLY A 174 -23.84 -2.48 -9.95
CA GLY A 174 -23.99 -2.99 -8.59
C GLY A 174 -22.68 -3.08 -7.79
N HIS A 175 -21.61 -2.43 -8.25
CA HIS A 175 -20.34 -2.35 -7.51
C HIS A 175 -20.42 -1.31 -6.38
N ALA A 176 -19.59 -1.46 -5.36
CA ALA A 176 -19.42 -0.44 -4.33
C ALA A 176 -18.40 0.61 -4.79
N ILE A 177 -18.63 1.88 -4.48
CA ILE A 177 -17.70 2.98 -4.72
C ILE A 177 -17.25 3.55 -3.37
N ALA A 178 -15.94 3.65 -3.16
CA ALA A 178 -15.36 4.18 -1.94
C ALA A 178 -14.36 5.29 -2.29
N ASN A 179 -13.90 6.03 -1.30
CA ASN A 179 -13.12 7.25 -1.50
C ASN A 179 -11.61 6.97 -1.50
N HIS A 180 -10.87 7.53 -2.47
CA HIS A 180 -9.40 7.43 -2.55
C HIS A 180 -8.69 8.79 -2.59
N SER A 181 -9.27 9.84 -1.99
CA SER A 181 -8.89 11.26 -2.13
C SER A 181 -9.28 11.86 -3.48
N TYR A 182 -9.12 13.18 -3.63
CA TYR A 182 -9.48 13.87 -4.86
C TYR A 182 -8.33 13.85 -5.86
N SER A 183 -7.12 14.18 -5.40
CA SER A 183 -5.96 14.47 -6.26
C SER A 183 -4.87 13.40 -6.27
N HIS A 184 -4.85 12.48 -5.29
CA HIS A 184 -3.75 11.53 -5.06
C HIS A 184 -2.37 12.23 -4.89
N SER A 185 -2.36 13.52 -4.52
CA SER A 185 -1.12 14.27 -4.30
C SER A 185 -0.64 14.12 -2.86
N TYR A 186 0.39 13.30 -2.64
CA TYR A 186 0.99 13.06 -1.32
C TYR A 186 1.31 14.35 -0.56
N LYS A 187 1.89 15.34 -1.27
CA LYS A 187 2.21 16.66 -0.70
C LYS A 187 0.98 17.40 -0.19
N LYS A 188 -0.17 17.27 -0.86
CA LYS A 188 -1.42 17.92 -0.45
C LYS A 188 -2.11 17.13 0.66
N ILE A 189 -2.41 15.86 0.40
CA ILE A 189 -3.24 15.03 1.28
C ILE A 189 -2.60 14.85 2.68
N TYR A 190 -1.27 14.86 2.78
CA TYR A 190 -0.55 14.67 4.05
C TYR A 190 0.03 15.96 4.63
N SER A 191 -0.39 17.15 4.14
CA SER A 191 0.09 18.43 4.66
C SER A 191 -0.57 18.84 5.98
N SER A 192 -1.83 18.48 6.20
CA SER A 192 -2.56 18.69 7.45
C SER A 192 -3.80 17.80 7.54
N GLU A 193 -4.43 17.74 8.72
CA GLU A 193 -5.73 17.07 8.90
C GLU A 193 -6.81 17.67 8.01
N GLU A 194 -6.89 19.01 7.94
CA GLU A 194 -7.86 19.74 7.14
C GLU A 194 -7.67 19.46 5.65
N ALA A 195 -6.42 19.38 5.19
CA ALA A 195 -6.12 19.07 3.79
C ALA A 195 -6.62 17.65 3.42
N MET A 196 -6.38 16.65 4.28
CA MET A 196 -6.91 15.31 4.08
C MET A 196 -8.44 15.29 4.05
N ILE A 197 -9.09 15.91 5.05
CA ILE A 197 -10.56 15.92 5.13
C ILE A 197 -11.17 16.67 3.95
N LYS A 198 -10.54 17.76 3.48
CA LYS A 198 -10.97 18.46 2.29
C LYS A 198 -10.93 17.56 1.05
N GLU A 199 -9.85 16.82 0.85
CA GLU A 199 -9.71 15.89 -0.29
C GLU A 199 -10.77 14.78 -0.27
N ILE A 200 -11.10 14.27 0.92
CA ILE A 200 -12.18 13.30 1.09
C ILE A 200 -13.54 13.93 0.78
N LYS A 201 -13.83 15.13 1.31
CA LYS A 201 -15.10 15.83 1.13
C LYS A 201 -15.32 16.30 -0.31
N ASP A 202 -14.29 16.80 -0.97
CA ASP A 202 -14.35 17.16 -2.39
C ASP A 202 -14.72 15.92 -3.24
N THR A 203 -14.13 14.76 -2.94
CA THR A 203 -14.45 13.50 -3.62
C THR A 203 -15.86 13.02 -3.31
N GLU A 204 -16.30 13.08 -2.05
CA GLU A 204 -17.67 12.75 -1.65
C GLU A 204 -18.69 13.60 -2.42
N SER A 205 -18.46 14.91 -2.52
CA SER A 205 -19.33 15.84 -3.23
C SER A 205 -19.47 15.50 -4.71
N ILE A 206 -18.36 15.14 -5.37
CA ILE A 206 -18.39 14.68 -6.77
C ILE A 206 -19.16 13.36 -6.91
N ILE A 207 -18.95 12.40 -6.01
CA ILE A 207 -19.67 11.12 -6.08
C ILE A 207 -21.18 11.37 -5.94
N LYS A 208 -21.60 12.18 -4.96
CA LYS A 208 -23.02 12.51 -4.73
C LYS A 208 -23.64 13.30 -5.87
N SER A 209 -22.91 14.23 -6.48
CA SER A 209 -23.44 14.99 -7.62
C SER A 209 -23.70 14.13 -8.86
N ILE A 210 -23.04 12.96 -8.96
CA ILE A 210 -23.22 12.01 -10.07
C ILE A 210 -24.25 10.92 -9.71
N LEU A 211 -24.23 10.42 -8.47
CA LEU A 211 -25.01 9.24 -8.05
C LEU A 211 -26.28 9.55 -7.25
N GLY A 212 -26.42 10.77 -6.72
CA GLY A 212 -27.49 11.14 -5.78
C GLY A 212 -26.99 11.35 -4.36
N ASP A 213 -27.69 12.20 -3.60
CA ASP A 213 -27.35 12.58 -2.22
C ASP A 213 -27.49 11.42 -1.23
N GLU A 214 -28.27 10.40 -1.58
CA GLU A 214 -28.46 9.16 -0.82
C GLU A 214 -27.23 8.24 -0.84
N TYR A 215 -26.27 8.48 -1.74
CA TYR A 215 -25.05 7.69 -1.79
C TYR A 215 -24.15 7.96 -0.57
N ASP A 216 -23.96 6.96 0.30
CA ASP A 216 -23.29 7.14 1.60
C ASP A 216 -22.28 6.04 1.97
N ASN A 217 -21.49 5.54 1.01
CA ASN A 217 -20.38 4.65 1.35
C ASN A 217 -19.22 5.43 2.02
N ARG A 218 -19.05 5.26 3.32
CA ARG A 218 -18.06 5.98 4.17
C ARG A 218 -16.70 5.28 4.28
N PHE A 219 -16.40 4.33 3.41
CA PHE A 219 -15.06 3.75 3.34
C PHE A 219 -14.08 4.65 2.59
N PHE A 220 -12.86 4.72 3.11
CA PHE A 220 -11.73 5.45 2.54
C PHE A 220 -10.52 4.52 2.41
N ARG A 221 -9.70 4.72 1.40
CA ARG A 221 -8.37 4.13 1.35
C ARG A 221 -7.34 5.22 1.13
N PHE A 222 -6.29 5.20 1.94
CA PHE A 222 -5.19 6.14 1.81
C PHE A 222 -4.44 5.93 0.49
N PRO A 223 -4.15 6.99 -0.27
CA PRO A 223 -3.09 6.97 -1.29
C PRO A 223 -1.79 6.43 -0.67
N GLY A 224 -1.38 5.25 -1.14
CA GLY A 224 -0.18 4.54 -0.65
C GLY A 224 -0.34 3.83 0.70
N GLY A 225 -1.57 3.57 1.16
CA GLY A 225 -1.86 2.84 2.38
C GLY A 225 -1.67 3.63 3.68
N SER A 226 -2.29 3.16 4.77
CA SER A 226 -2.28 3.83 6.09
C SER A 226 -0.98 3.64 6.89
N GLY A 227 -0.16 2.66 6.49
CA GLY A 227 1.11 2.34 7.17
C GLY A 227 2.08 3.53 7.17
N GLY A 228 2.58 3.89 8.34
CA GLY A 228 3.50 5.01 8.52
C GLY A 228 2.90 6.41 8.30
N ARG A 229 1.58 6.53 8.07
CA ARG A 229 0.90 7.83 7.99
C ARG A 229 0.75 8.48 9.36
N PRO A 230 0.78 9.83 9.44
CA PRO A 230 0.60 10.56 10.70
C PRO A 230 -0.65 10.11 11.44
N ILE A 231 -0.55 9.96 12.76
CA ILE A 231 -1.64 9.44 13.58
C ILE A 231 -2.82 10.42 13.57
N GLU A 232 -2.52 11.71 13.62
CA GLU A 232 -3.46 12.83 13.60
C GLU A 232 -4.37 12.78 12.36
N ILE A 233 -3.79 12.46 11.20
CA ILE A 233 -4.56 12.31 9.94
C ILE A 233 -5.49 11.10 10.01
N LYS A 234 -5.04 9.96 10.55
CA LYS A 234 -5.90 8.78 10.75
C LYS A 234 -7.04 9.10 11.71
N GLU A 235 -6.76 9.82 12.79
CA GLU A 235 -7.77 10.26 13.74
C GLU A 235 -8.80 11.18 13.11
N ALA A 236 -8.35 12.17 12.33
CA ALA A 236 -9.22 13.12 11.64
C ALA A 236 -10.24 12.39 10.76
N ILE A 237 -9.80 11.38 10.00
CA ILE A 237 -10.67 10.57 9.14
C ILE A 237 -11.77 9.88 9.95
N VAL A 238 -11.39 9.23 11.06
CA VAL A 238 -12.35 8.49 11.91
C VAL A 238 -13.30 9.46 12.64
N LYS A 239 -12.79 10.59 13.15
CA LYS A 239 -13.58 11.65 13.80
C LYS A 239 -14.60 12.28 12.83
N ASN A 240 -14.26 12.34 11.53
CA ASN A 240 -15.17 12.80 10.47
C ASN A 240 -16.11 11.71 9.93
N GLY A 241 -16.23 10.58 10.62
CA GLY A 241 -17.22 9.54 10.32
C GLY A 241 -16.80 8.52 9.26
N TYR A 242 -15.56 8.56 8.78
CA TYR A 242 -15.06 7.60 7.79
C TYR A 242 -14.43 6.37 8.44
N THR A 243 -14.33 5.30 7.65
CA THR A 243 -13.58 4.09 8.00
C THR A 243 -12.51 3.87 6.95
N TYR A 244 -11.24 3.83 7.35
CA TYR A 244 -10.17 3.56 6.41
C TYR A 244 -9.83 2.06 6.35
N ILE A 245 -9.62 1.54 5.15
CA ILE A 245 -9.31 0.13 4.92
C ILE A 245 -8.11 -0.03 3.97
N ASP A 246 -7.14 -0.83 4.37
CA ASP A 246 -5.99 -1.21 3.56
C ASP A 246 -6.29 -2.52 2.80
N TRP A 247 -5.29 -3.38 2.66
CA TRP A 247 -5.36 -4.66 1.96
C TRP A 247 -4.51 -5.69 2.70
N ASN A 248 -4.78 -6.97 2.45
CA ASN A 248 -3.97 -8.08 2.97
C ASN A 248 -3.49 -9.06 1.87
N CYS A 249 -3.80 -8.74 0.61
CA CYS A 249 -3.45 -9.50 -0.58
C CYS A 249 -3.14 -8.52 -1.73
N LEU A 250 -2.10 -8.80 -2.50
CA LEU A 250 -1.54 -7.92 -3.53
C LEU A 250 -1.37 -8.69 -4.83
N THR A 251 -1.74 -8.09 -5.96
CA THR A 251 -1.26 -8.52 -7.29
C THR A 251 0.10 -7.90 -7.61
N GLY A 252 0.50 -6.82 -6.94
CA GLY A 252 1.77 -6.14 -7.22
C GLY A 252 1.76 -5.30 -8.50
N ASP A 253 0.59 -4.97 -9.04
CA ASP A 253 0.41 -4.11 -10.22
C ASP A 253 0.87 -2.65 -10.02
N ALA A 254 1.24 -2.27 -8.79
CA ALA A 254 1.89 -1.01 -8.42
C ALA A 254 3.29 -1.17 -7.80
N GLU A 255 3.85 -2.39 -7.75
CA GLU A 255 5.18 -2.64 -7.19
C GLU A 255 6.29 -2.38 -8.23
N GLY A 256 7.04 -1.29 -8.09
CA GLY A 256 8.27 -1.06 -8.86
C GLY A 256 8.07 -0.96 -10.38
N LYS A 257 8.85 -1.74 -11.14
CA LYS A 257 8.74 -1.81 -12.61
C LYS A 257 7.46 -2.53 -13.02
N MET A 258 6.91 -2.16 -14.18
CA MET A 258 5.70 -2.78 -14.73
C MET A 258 5.86 -4.31 -14.81
N MET A 259 5.02 -5.02 -14.05
CA MET A 259 5.04 -6.47 -13.93
C MET A 259 4.10 -7.10 -14.96
N SER A 260 4.49 -8.23 -15.56
CA SER A 260 3.61 -9.01 -16.43
C SER A 260 2.43 -9.59 -15.65
N ALA A 261 1.37 -9.99 -16.36
CA ALA A 261 0.21 -10.64 -15.74
C ALA A 261 0.60 -11.90 -14.95
N GLU A 262 1.57 -12.68 -15.45
CA GLU A 262 2.12 -13.86 -14.77
C GLU A 262 2.84 -13.47 -13.47
N GLY A 263 3.71 -12.46 -13.51
CA GLY A 263 4.38 -11.98 -12.31
C GLY A 263 3.39 -11.49 -11.26
N GLN A 264 2.33 -10.79 -11.70
CA GLN A 264 1.30 -10.29 -10.81
C GLN A 264 0.48 -11.42 -10.20
N TYR A 265 0.19 -12.46 -10.98
CA TYR A 265 -0.47 -13.66 -10.49
C TYR A 265 0.39 -14.39 -9.46
N GLU A 266 1.69 -14.54 -9.69
CA GLU A 266 2.62 -15.13 -8.70
C GLU A 266 2.66 -14.31 -7.41
N ARG A 267 2.64 -12.97 -7.51
CA ARG A 267 2.57 -12.10 -6.35
C ARG A 267 1.25 -12.29 -5.58
N PHE A 268 0.13 -12.42 -6.28
CA PHE A 268 -1.15 -12.79 -5.69
C PHE A 268 -1.08 -14.15 -4.99
N LEU A 269 -0.52 -15.18 -5.62
CA LEU A 269 -0.35 -16.50 -5.01
C LEU A 269 0.47 -16.43 -3.73
N GLN A 270 1.53 -15.64 -3.70
CA GLN A 270 2.35 -15.48 -2.50
C GLN A 270 1.59 -14.79 -1.37
N THR A 271 0.86 -13.72 -1.68
CA THR A 271 0.22 -12.88 -0.66
C THR A 271 -1.15 -13.38 -0.24
N SER A 272 -1.82 -14.22 -1.03
CA SER A 272 -3.11 -14.86 -0.68
C SER A 272 -2.99 -16.09 0.22
N LYS A 273 -1.79 -16.69 0.33
CA LYS A 273 -1.54 -17.92 1.10
C LYS A 273 -2.14 -17.89 2.51
N ASN A 274 -2.79 -19.00 2.87
CA ASN A 274 -3.31 -19.33 4.20
C ASN A 274 -4.27 -18.28 4.79
N LYS A 275 -5.07 -17.61 3.93
CA LYS A 275 -6.10 -16.66 4.36
C LYS A 275 -7.47 -17.20 3.97
N ASN A 276 -8.47 -16.87 4.78
CA ASN A 276 -9.88 -17.10 4.46
C ASN A 276 -10.62 -15.80 4.14
N SER A 277 -9.99 -14.64 4.35
CA SER A 277 -10.54 -13.34 3.97
C SER A 277 -9.47 -12.55 3.26
N LEU A 278 -9.73 -12.16 2.02
CA LEU A 278 -8.79 -11.46 1.15
C LEU A 278 -9.36 -10.09 0.80
N VAL A 279 -8.67 -9.03 1.19
CA VAL A 279 -8.87 -7.70 0.61
C VAL A 279 -7.75 -7.51 -0.40
N ILE A 280 -8.09 -7.64 -1.68
CA ILE A 280 -7.14 -7.74 -2.79
C ILE A 280 -6.98 -6.36 -3.42
N LEU A 281 -5.78 -5.80 -3.33
CA LEU A 281 -5.43 -4.54 -3.98
C LEU A 281 -5.05 -4.77 -5.44
N MET A 282 -5.73 -4.06 -6.32
CA MET A 282 -5.45 -3.85 -7.74
C MET A 282 -5.74 -2.38 -8.08
N HIS A 283 -5.40 -1.95 -9.28
CA HIS A 283 -5.61 -0.58 -9.76
C HIS A 283 -6.27 -0.59 -11.13
N ASP A 284 -7.30 0.23 -11.30
CA ASP A 284 -7.95 0.50 -12.58
C ASP A 284 -7.67 1.93 -13.09
N GLY A 285 -6.69 2.61 -12.49
CA GLY A 285 -6.14 3.87 -12.98
C GLY A 285 -5.45 3.76 -14.35
N ARG A 286 -5.13 4.92 -14.94
CA ARG A 286 -4.50 5.02 -16.28
C ARG A 286 -3.21 4.20 -16.35
N GLY A 287 -3.00 3.48 -17.46
CA GLY A 287 -1.77 2.73 -17.72
C GLY A 287 -1.67 1.37 -17.01
N LYS A 288 -2.69 0.97 -16.22
CA LYS A 288 -2.77 -0.34 -15.55
C LYS A 288 -3.28 -1.44 -16.48
N HIS A 289 -2.76 -1.49 -17.70
CA HIS A 289 -3.30 -2.35 -18.77
C HIS A 289 -3.16 -3.85 -18.52
N THR A 290 -2.28 -4.27 -17.61
CA THR A 290 -2.09 -5.67 -17.22
C THR A 290 -3.03 -6.13 -16.10
N THR A 291 -3.72 -5.21 -15.42
CA THR A 291 -4.68 -5.53 -14.35
C THR A 291 -5.84 -6.41 -14.84
N PRO A 292 -6.47 -6.15 -16.00
CA PRO A 292 -7.51 -7.03 -16.55
C PRO A 292 -7.04 -8.47 -16.78
N ASP A 293 -5.78 -8.68 -17.20
CA ASP A 293 -5.26 -10.01 -17.50
C ASP A 293 -5.02 -10.82 -16.22
N VAL A 294 -4.44 -10.21 -15.18
CA VAL A 294 -4.29 -10.88 -13.87
C VAL A 294 -5.64 -11.09 -13.19
N LEU A 295 -6.61 -10.18 -13.37
CA LEU A 295 -7.93 -10.28 -12.77
C LEU A 295 -8.64 -11.58 -13.17
N LYS A 296 -8.57 -11.96 -14.46
CA LYS A 296 -9.12 -13.24 -14.96
C LYS A 296 -8.53 -14.43 -14.19
N LYS A 297 -7.21 -14.48 -14.05
CA LYS A 297 -6.50 -15.55 -13.33
C LYS A 297 -6.84 -15.59 -11.84
N VAL A 298 -6.95 -14.41 -11.22
CA VAL A 298 -7.32 -14.26 -9.80
C VAL A 298 -8.74 -14.78 -9.56
N ILE A 299 -9.71 -14.38 -10.39
CA ILE A 299 -11.10 -14.84 -10.26
C ILE A 299 -11.20 -16.36 -10.41
N GLU A 300 -10.59 -16.93 -11.44
CA GLU A 300 -10.57 -18.38 -11.67
C GLU A 300 -9.97 -19.12 -10.46
N HIS A 301 -8.82 -18.66 -9.98
CA HIS A 301 -8.14 -19.24 -8.82
C HIS A 301 -9.02 -19.24 -7.56
N LEU A 302 -9.72 -18.14 -7.31
CA LEU A 302 -10.55 -17.94 -6.13
C LEU A 302 -11.84 -18.78 -6.22
N LYS A 303 -12.51 -18.80 -7.38
CA LYS A 303 -13.67 -19.67 -7.64
C LYS A 303 -13.31 -21.14 -7.41
N ASN A 304 -12.20 -21.61 -7.96
CA ASN A 304 -11.72 -22.99 -7.80
C ASN A 304 -11.37 -23.36 -6.33
N ARG A 305 -11.19 -22.37 -5.46
CA ARG A 305 -10.92 -22.57 -4.03
C ARG A 305 -12.14 -22.32 -3.12
N GLY A 306 -13.29 -22.04 -3.71
CA GLY A 306 -14.55 -21.81 -3.01
C GLY A 306 -14.64 -20.46 -2.30
N TYR A 307 -13.95 -19.43 -2.80
CA TYR A 307 -14.13 -18.07 -2.29
C TYR A 307 -15.45 -17.48 -2.80
N GLN A 308 -16.17 -16.83 -1.90
CA GLN A 308 -17.30 -15.96 -2.21
C GLN A 308 -16.80 -14.53 -2.41
N PHE A 309 -17.43 -13.80 -3.34
CA PHE A 309 -17.05 -12.43 -3.63
C PHE A 309 -18.02 -11.47 -2.94
N GLU A 310 -17.48 -10.53 -2.19
CA GLU A 310 -18.25 -9.51 -1.47
C GLU A 310 -17.67 -8.11 -1.74
N VAL A 311 -18.43 -7.08 -1.38
CA VAL A 311 -18.04 -5.67 -1.54
C VAL A 311 -17.91 -4.99 -0.18
N ILE A 312 -17.13 -3.91 -0.13
CA ILE A 312 -16.92 -3.09 1.06
C ILE A 312 -17.90 -1.92 1.00
N LYS A 313 -18.99 -2.00 1.78
CA LYS A 313 -20.02 -0.97 1.90
C LYS A 313 -20.70 -1.04 3.27
#